data_AF-A0AAW6NIT3-F1
#
_entry.id   AF-A0AAW6NIT3-F1
#
_cell.length_a   1.000
_cell.length_b   1.000
_cell.length_c   1.000
_cell.angle_alpha   90.00
_cell.angle_beta   90.00
_cell.angle_gamma   90.00
#
_symmetry.space_group_name_H-M   'P 1'
#
loop_
_entity.id
_entity.type
_entity.pdbx_description
1 polymer ?
#
loop_
_entity_poly.entity_id
_entity_poly.type
_entity_poly.pdbx_seq_one_letter_code
_entity_poly.pdbx_strand_id
1 'polypeptide(L)'
;GTVMQTVVKTMDDIADSTQRIGSITSLINDIAFQTNILALNAAVEAARAGEQGKGFAVVAGEVRHLASRSANAANDIRKVIDASASKVQSGADQVHAAGRTMDDIVEQVKNVTQLIAQISHSTSEQATGLTELTRAVAELDSITQKNADLVEESAQISAMVKHRAGRLEDAVTVLH
;
A
#
# COMPACT_ATOMS: atom_id res chain seq x y z
N GLY A 1 -1.23 2.39 -7.43
CA GLY A 1 -1.47 3.83 -7.62
C GLY A 1 -2.85 4.14 -8.18
N THR A 2 -3.12 3.80 -9.45
CA THR A 2 -4.27 4.34 -10.21
C THR A 2 -5.64 3.96 -9.67
N VAL A 3 -5.82 2.71 -9.22
CA VAL A 3 -7.10 2.25 -8.66
C VAL A 3 -7.45 3.04 -7.40
N MET A 4 -6.48 3.26 -6.52
CA MET A 4 -6.72 3.95 -5.26
C MET A 4 -7.02 5.44 -5.46
N GLN A 5 -6.31 6.09 -6.39
CA GLN A 5 -6.62 7.46 -6.81
C GLN A 5 -8.03 7.57 -7.40
N THR A 6 -8.49 6.54 -8.13
CA THR A 6 -9.85 6.50 -8.68
C THR A 6 -10.90 6.39 -7.58
N VAL A 7 -10.64 5.57 -6.54
CA VAL A 7 -11.55 5.43 -5.40
C VAL A 7 -11.63 6.72 -4.58
N VAL A 8 -10.49 7.39 -4.32
CA VAL A 8 -10.46 8.72 -3.66
C VAL A 8 -11.32 9.71 -4.43
N LYS A 9 -11.08 9.85 -5.74
CA LYS A 9 -11.86 10.76 -6.60
C LYS A 9 -13.35 10.44 -6.58
N THR A 10 -13.70 9.16 -6.56
CA THR A 10 -15.11 8.74 -6.50
C THR A 10 -15.76 9.18 -5.18
N MET A 11 -15.04 9.12 -4.05
CA MET A 11 -15.54 9.60 -2.76
C MET A 11 -15.73 11.13 -2.76
N ASP A 12 -14.82 11.87 -3.37
CA ASP A 12 -14.94 13.32 -3.54
C ASP A 12 -16.17 13.68 -4.39
N ASP A 13 -16.35 13.00 -5.53
CA ASP A 13 -17.51 13.20 -6.41
C ASP A 13 -18.85 12.87 -5.71
N ILE A 14 -18.86 11.87 -4.81
CA ILE A 14 -20.02 11.52 -3.98
C ILE A 14 -20.29 12.61 -2.93
N ALA A 15 -19.25 13.17 -2.31
CA ALA A 15 -19.39 14.25 -1.33
C ALA A 15 -19.99 15.50 -1.98
N ASP A 16 -19.48 15.91 -3.14
CA ASP A 16 -20.00 17.03 -3.92
C ASP A 16 -21.46 16.82 -4.33
N SER A 17 -21.79 15.60 -4.79
CA SER A 17 -23.16 15.22 -5.13
C SER A 17 -24.10 15.31 -3.93
N THR A 18 -23.65 14.86 -2.75
CA THR A 18 -24.41 14.91 -1.50
C THR A 18 -24.70 16.36 -1.08
N GLN A 19 -23.70 17.23 -1.17
CA GLN A 19 -23.85 18.65 -0.87
C GLN A 19 -24.85 19.34 -1.81
N ARG A 20 -24.79 19.02 -3.11
CA ARG A 20 -25.73 19.55 -4.10
C ARG A 20 -27.17 19.11 -3.82
N ILE A 21 -27.38 17.85 -3.42
CA ILE A 21 -28.71 17.37 -3.01
C ILE A 21 -29.20 18.12 -1.76
N GLY A 22 -28.31 18.40 -0.80
CA GLY A 22 -28.63 19.22 0.37
C GLY A 22 -29.14 20.62 -0.01
N SER A 23 -28.46 21.30 -0.92
CA SER A 23 -28.87 22.62 -1.42
C SER A 23 -30.24 22.59 -2.13
N ILE A 24 -30.49 21.56 -2.95
CA ILE A 24 -31.78 21.37 -3.63
C ILE A 24 -32.90 21.13 -2.60
N THR A 25 -32.62 20.32 -1.58
CA THR A 25 -33.59 20.02 -0.52
C THR A 25 -33.95 21.26 0.29
N SER A 26 -32.97 22.14 0.56
CA SER A 26 -33.22 23.45 1.19
C SER A 26 -34.14 24.32 0.33
N LEU A 27 -33.87 24.41 -0.98
CA LEU A 27 -34.70 25.17 -1.91
C LEU A 27 -36.16 24.64 -1.94
N ILE A 28 -36.36 23.32 -1.91
CA ILE A 28 -37.70 22.72 -1.85
C ILE A 28 -38.43 23.14 -0.56
N ASN A 29 -37.74 23.15 0.58
CA ASN A 29 -38.32 23.61 1.85
C ASN A 29 -38.70 25.09 1.79
N ASP A 30 -37.89 25.93 1.15
CA ASP A 30 -38.18 27.36 0.96
C ASP A 30 -39.40 27.57 0.06
N ILE A 31 -39.52 26.82 -1.03
CA ILE A 31 -40.70 26.83 -1.92
C ILE A 31 -41.95 26.39 -1.16
N ALA A 32 -41.86 25.34 -0.33
CA ALA A 32 -42.96 24.87 0.49
C ALA A 32 -43.40 25.95 1.50
N PHE A 33 -42.45 26.65 2.11
CA PHE A 33 -42.75 27.77 3.01
C PHE A 33 -43.44 28.94 2.28
N GLN A 34 -42.93 29.35 1.11
CA GLN A 34 -43.55 30.39 0.28
C GLN A 34 -44.98 30.00 -0.14
N THR A 35 -45.18 28.75 -0.55
CA THR A 35 -46.50 28.21 -0.92
C THR A 35 -47.48 28.25 0.25
N ASN A 36 -47.00 27.93 1.45
CA ASN A 36 -47.80 28.02 2.68
C ASN A 36 -48.22 29.47 3.00
N ILE A 37 -47.34 30.46 2.78
CA ILE A 37 -47.68 31.88 2.93
C ILE A 37 -48.67 32.34 1.87
N LEU A 38 -48.50 31.95 0.60
CA LEU A 38 -49.46 32.26 -0.46
C LEU A 38 -50.85 31.69 -0.16
N ALA A 39 -50.91 30.44 0.31
CA ALA A 39 -52.15 29.78 0.68
C ALA A 39 -52.84 30.47 1.86
N LEU A 40 -52.08 30.95 2.85
CA LEU A 40 -52.61 31.73 3.96
C LEU A 40 -53.23 33.05 3.46
N ASN A 41 -52.54 33.79 2.58
CA ASN A 41 -53.06 35.02 2.01
C ASN A 41 -54.34 34.78 1.19
N ALA A 42 -54.38 33.70 0.41
CA ALA A 42 -55.58 33.30 -0.33
C ALA A 42 -56.76 32.96 0.59
N ALA A 43 -56.51 32.29 1.72
CA ALA A 43 -57.55 32.00 2.71
C ALA A 43 -58.10 33.28 3.36
N VAL A 44 -57.25 34.28 3.62
CA VAL A 44 -57.67 35.59 4.15
C VAL A 44 -58.54 36.33 3.14
N GLU A 45 -58.13 36.38 1.87
CA GLU A 45 -58.91 37.07 0.83
C GLU A 45 -60.24 36.34 0.54
N ALA A 46 -60.26 35.01 0.60
CA ALA A 46 -61.47 34.22 0.52
C ALA A 46 -62.45 34.52 1.68
N ALA A 47 -61.95 34.70 2.91
CA ALA A 47 -62.77 35.11 4.04
C ALA A 47 -63.34 36.54 3.84
N ARG A 48 -62.57 37.43 3.21
CA ARG A 48 -62.98 38.80 2.90
C ARG A 48 -64.10 38.88 1.85
N ALA A 49 -64.13 37.93 0.92
CA ALA A 49 -65.17 37.80 -0.11
C ALA A 49 -66.49 37.18 0.40
N GLY A 50 -66.55 36.75 1.67
CA GLY A 50 -67.76 36.19 2.29
C GLY A 50 -68.24 34.90 1.61
N GLU A 51 -69.54 34.83 1.30
CA GLU A 51 -70.16 33.64 0.69
C GLU A 51 -69.57 33.26 -0.68
N GLN A 52 -69.12 34.26 -1.46
CA GLN A 52 -68.51 34.04 -2.78
C GLN A 52 -67.11 33.42 -2.69
N GLY A 53 -66.45 33.53 -1.54
CA GLY A 53 -65.10 33.01 -1.30
C GLY A 53 -65.04 31.58 -0.78
N LYS A 54 -66.18 30.93 -0.47
CA LYS A 54 -66.20 29.59 0.17
C LYS A 54 -65.42 28.52 -0.60
N GLY A 55 -65.57 28.48 -1.93
CA GLY A 55 -64.82 27.55 -2.78
C GLY A 55 -63.31 27.81 -2.77
N PHE A 56 -62.91 29.08 -2.83
CA PHE A 56 -61.51 29.50 -2.75
C PHE A 56 -60.88 29.19 -1.38
N ALA A 57 -61.63 29.32 -0.28
CA ALA A 57 -61.16 29.00 1.06
C ALA A 57 -60.78 27.52 1.21
N VAL A 58 -61.56 26.61 0.61
CA VAL A 58 -61.27 25.16 0.62
C VAL A 58 -59.98 24.86 -0.15
N VAL A 59 -59.84 25.41 -1.36
CA VAL A 59 -58.63 25.24 -2.17
C VAL A 59 -57.39 25.79 -1.45
N ALA A 60 -57.50 26.97 -0.84
CA ALA A 60 -56.42 27.56 -0.06
C ALA A 60 -56.01 26.66 1.13
N GLY A 61 -56.99 26.04 1.81
CA GLY A 61 -56.74 25.06 2.87
C GLY A 61 -55.97 23.83 2.37
N GLU A 62 -56.35 23.28 1.22
CA GLU A 62 -55.70 22.10 0.64
C GLU A 62 -54.27 22.42 0.17
N VAL A 63 -54.06 23.57 -0.48
CA VAL A 63 -52.72 24.03 -0.89
C VAL A 63 -51.83 24.22 0.34
N ARG A 64 -52.36 24.79 1.43
CA ARG A 64 -51.64 24.95 2.69
C ARG A 64 -51.26 23.60 3.31
N HIS A 65 -52.18 22.63 3.28
CA HIS A 65 -51.91 21.27 3.76
C HIS A 65 -50.81 20.58 2.95
N LEU A 66 -50.86 20.69 1.61
CA LEU A 66 -49.85 20.13 0.72
C LEU A 66 -48.47 20.79 0.90
N ALA A 67 -48.44 22.11 1.12
CA ALA A 67 -47.22 22.84 1.42
C ALA A 67 -46.58 22.36 2.73
N SER A 68 -47.37 22.19 3.80
CA SER A 68 -46.89 21.65 5.07
C SER A 68 -46.34 20.22 4.94
N ARG A 69 -47.05 19.35 4.20
CA ARG A 69 -46.56 17.99 3.90
C ARG A 69 -45.24 18.01 3.13
N SER A 70 -45.09 18.92 2.17
CA SER A 70 -43.86 19.07 1.38
C SER A 70 -42.68 19.54 2.24
N ALA A 71 -42.90 20.50 3.14
CA ALA A 71 -41.88 20.97 4.07
C ALA A 71 -41.42 19.87 5.06
N ASN A 72 -42.34 19.03 5.53
CA ASN A 72 -42.00 17.89 6.37
C ASN A 72 -41.15 16.87 5.62
N ALA A 73 -41.55 16.50 4.40
CA ALA A 73 -40.80 15.58 3.55
C ALA A 73 -39.39 16.13 3.22
N ALA A 74 -39.27 17.42 2.90
CA ALA A 74 -37.98 18.06 2.66
C ALA A 74 -37.07 18.01 3.91
N ASN A 75 -37.62 18.23 5.11
CA ASN A 75 -36.86 18.11 6.35
C ASN A 75 -36.40 16.68 6.64
N ASP A 76 -37.21 15.67 6.34
CA ASP A 76 -36.81 14.27 6.53
C ASP A 76 -35.73 13.85 5.52
N ILE A 77 -35.83 14.29 4.26
CA ILE A 77 -34.75 14.11 3.27
C ILE A 77 -33.46 14.79 3.77
N ARG A 78 -33.55 16.02 4.28
CA ARG A 78 -32.39 16.75 4.80
C ARG A 78 -31.66 15.98 5.90
N LYS A 79 -32.39 15.38 6.86
CA LYS A 79 -31.79 14.53 7.91
C LYS A 79 -31.02 13.34 7.32
N VAL A 80 -31.57 12.69 6.29
CA VAL A 80 -30.91 11.55 5.62
C VAL A 80 -29.66 12.01 4.86
N ILE A 81 -29.70 13.19 4.23
CA ILE A 81 -28.55 13.78 3.54
C ILE A 81 -27.46 14.18 4.51
N ASP A 82 -27.80 14.81 5.65
CA ASP A 82 -26.82 15.18 6.68
C ASP A 82 -26.13 13.93 7.26
N ALA A 83 -26.91 12.87 7.53
CA ALA A 83 -26.37 11.59 7.96
C ALA A 83 -25.49 10.92 6.88
N SER A 84 -25.87 11.04 5.61
CA SER A 84 -25.11 10.51 4.48
C SER A 84 -23.80 11.27 4.29
N ALA A 85 -23.81 12.60 4.41
CA ALA A 85 -22.62 13.44 4.31
C ALA A 85 -21.58 13.06 5.37
N SER A 86 -22.01 12.82 6.62
CA SER A 86 -21.11 12.33 7.68
C SER A 86 -20.48 10.97 7.36
N LYS A 87 -21.26 10.04 6.79
CA LYS A 87 -20.75 8.73 6.37
C LYS A 87 -19.77 8.82 5.19
N VAL A 88 -20.07 9.67 4.22
CA VAL A 88 -19.20 9.90 3.06
C VAL A 88 -17.87 10.50 3.51
N GLN A 89 -17.88 11.50 4.41
CA GLN A 89 -16.66 12.07 4.97
C GLN A 89 -15.82 11.00 5.69
N SER A 90 -16.44 10.18 6.53
CA SER A 90 -15.72 9.11 7.22
C SER A 90 -15.15 8.07 6.24
N GLY A 91 -15.89 7.73 5.18
CA GLY A 91 -15.43 6.84 4.12
C GLY A 91 -14.26 7.43 3.34
N ALA A 92 -14.30 8.72 3.03
CA ALA A 92 -13.19 9.45 2.40
C ALA A 92 -11.93 9.37 3.26
N ASP A 93 -12.03 9.65 4.56
CA ASP A 93 -10.87 9.59 5.48
C ASP A 93 -10.24 8.19 5.53
N GLN A 94 -11.08 7.14 5.55
CA GLN A 94 -10.62 5.75 5.53
C GLN A 94 -9.92 5.39 4.22
N VAL A 95 -10.48 5.82 3.09
CA VAL A 95 -9.88 5.61 1.76
C VAL A 95 -8.55 6.37 1.66
N HIS A 96 -8.46 7.60 2.14
CA HIS A 96 -7.20 8.35 2.19
C HIS A 96 -6.13 7.69 3.07
N ALA A 97 -6.52 7.11 4.21
CA ALA A 97 -5.62 6.35 5.07
C ALA A 97 -5.11 5.08 4.36
N ALA A 98 -6.01 4.31 3.76
CA ALA A 98 -5.64 3.12 2.98
C ALA A 98 -4.74 3.48 1.79
N GLY A 99 -4.93 4.64 1.15
CA GLY A 99 -4.08 5.13 0.08
C GLY A 99 -2.63 5.33 0.52
N ARG A 100 -2.44 6.00 1.67
CA ARG A 100 -1.10 6.18 2.26
C ARG A 100 -0.42 4.85 2.58
N THR A 101 -1.15 3.91 3.19
CA THR A 101 -0.60 2.58 3.48
C THR A 101 -0.19 1.82 2.20
N MET A 102 -0.93 1.97 1.11
CA MET A 102 -0.56 1.36 -0.17
C MET A 102 0.69 1.99 -0.78
N ASP A 103 0.87 3.31 -0.64
CA ASP A 103 2.10 3.99 -1.07
C ASP A 103 3.31 3.52 -0.26
N ASP A 104 3.16 3.36 1.06
CA ASP A 104 4.21 2.79 1.93
C ASP A 104 4.57 1.35 1.52
N ILE A 105 3.58 0.52 1.18
CA ILE A 105 3.81 -0.85 0.69
C ILE A 105 4.60 -0.82 -0.62
N VAL A 106 4.25 0.07 -1.56
CA VAL A 106 4.99 0.20 -2.83
C VAL A 106 6.44 0.60 -2.58
N GLU A 107 6.71 1.49 -1.64
CA GLU A 107 8.07 1.88 -1.25
C GLU A 107 8.83 0.70 -0.63
N GLN A 108 8.23 -0.05 0.29
CA GLN A 108 8.85 -1.22 0.90
C GLN A 108 9.19 -2.29 -0.15
N VAL A 109 8.28 -2.54 -1.11
CA VAL A 109 8.53 -3.50 -2.20
C VAL A 109 9.72 -3.05 -3.07
N LYS A 110 9.86 -1.75 -3.35
CA LYS A 110 11.04 -1.22 -4.05
C LYS A 110 12.33 -1.48 -3.26
N ASN A 111 12.32 -1.24 -1.95
CA ASN A 111 13.48 -1.50 -1.09
C ASN A 111 13.86 -2.98 -1.08
N VAL A 112 12.89 -3.88 -0.97
CA VAL A 112 13.13 -5.33 -1.07
C VAL A 112 13.71 -5.71 -2.42
N THR A 113 13.21 -5.13 -3.51
CA THR A 113 13.73 -5.36 -4.86
C THR A 113 15.18 -4.93 -4.98
N GLN A 114 15.54 -3.77 -4.41
CA GLN A 114 16.92 -3.29 -4.38
C GLN A 114 17.84 -4.19 -3.54
N LEU A 115 17.37 -4.67 -2.39
CA LEU A 115 18.11 -5.62 -1.56
C LEU A 115 18.37 -6.93 -2.30
N ILE A 116 17.38 -7.45 -3.03
CA ILE A 116 17.55 -8.66 -3.85
C ILE A 116 18.60 -8.43 -4.94
N ALA A 117 18.60 -7.26 -5.59
CA ALA A 117 19.62 -6.92 -6.58
C ALA A 117 21.03 -6.88 -5.97
N GLN A 118 21.17 -6.32 -4.77
CA GLN A 118 22.44 -6.32 -4.03
C GLN A 118 22.89 -7.73 -3.65
N ILE A 119 21.98 -8.56 -3.13
CA ILE A 119 22.27 -9.97 -2.80
C ILE A 119 22.74 -10.70 -4.06
N SER A 120 22.03 -10.57 -5.18
CA SER A 120 22.42 -11.20 -6.44
C SER A 120 23.81 -10.78 -6.90
N HIS A 121 24.16 -9.51 -6.74
CA HIS A 121 25.49 -9.00 -7.06
C HIS A 121 26.57 -9.62 -6.15
N SER A 122 26.38 -9.56 -4.83
CA SER A 122 27.32 -10.15 -3.86
C SER A 122 27.47 -11.66 -4.02
N THR A 123 26.39 -12.38 -4.37
CA THR A 123 26.46 -13.81 -4.68
C THR A 123 27.32 -14.09 -5.92
N SER A 124 27.25 -13.24 -6.94
CA SER A 124 28.11 -13.36 -8.13
C SER A 124 29.59 -13.12 -7.80
N GLU A 125 29.88 -12.14 -6.94
CA GLU A 125 31.25 -11.89 -6.47
C GLU A 125 31.77 -13.07 -5.62
N GLN A 126 30.95 -13.60 -4.72
CA GLN A 126 31.28 -14.79 -3.92
C GLN A 126 31.57 -16.00 -4.80
N ALA A 127 30.78 -16.25 -5.85
CA ALA A 127 31.03 -17.33 -6.79
C ALA A 127 32.39 -17.20 -7.49
N THR A 128 32.78 -15.97 -7.84
CA THR A 128 34.09 -15.66 -8.42
C THR A 128 35.20 -15.93 -7.41
N GLY A 129 35.08 -15.43 -6.17
CA GLY A 129 36.05 -15.67 -5.10
C GLY A 129 36.20 -17.15 -4.72
N LEU A 130 35.11 -17.92 -4.77
CA LEU A 130 35.16 -19.38 -4.57
C LEU A 130 35.94 -20.09 -5.67
N THR A 131 35.88 -19.61 -6.91
CA THR A 131 36.67 -20.15 -8.02
C THR A 131 38.17 -19.92 -7.79
N GLU A 132 38.55 -18.73 -7.31
CA GLU A 132 39.94 -18.42 -6.97
C GLU A 132 40.45 -19.26 -5.79
N LEU A 133 39.63 -19.41 -4.73
CA LEU A 133 39.94 -20.29 -3.60
C LEU A 133 40.14 -21.74 -4.04
N THR A 134 39.26 -22.24 -4.92
CA THR A 134 39.36 -23.62 -5.45
C THR A 134 40.69 -23.81 -6.19
N ARG A 135 41.12 -22.82 -6.97
CA ARG A 135 42.43 -22.86 -7.64
C ARG A 135 43.59 -22.86 -6.64
N ALA A 136 43.54 -22.00 -5.62
CA ALA A 136 44.59 -21.93 -4.60
C ALA A 136 44.70 -23.24 -3.79
N VAL A 137 43.56 -23.88 -3.48
CA VAL A 137 43.55 -25.19 -2.79
C VAL A 137 44.17 -26.27 -3.67
N ALA A 138 43.88 -26.29 -4.97
CA ALA A 138 44.49 -27.24 -5.90
C ALA A 138 46.02 -27.04 -6.02
N GLU A 139 46.48 -25.79 -5.99
CA GLU A 139 47.93 -25.48 -5.97
C GLU A 139 48.59 -25.95 -4.68
N LEU A 140 47.96 -25.71 -3.52
CA LEU A 140 48.45 -26.20 -2.23
C LEU A 140 48.51 -27.73 -2.18
N ASP A 141 47.52 -28.43 -2.74
CA ASP A 141 47.52 -29.89 -2.86
C ASP A 141 48.72 -30.37 -3.70
N SER A 142 48.98 -29.73 -4.85
CA SER A 142 50.14 -30.05 -5.70
C SER A 142 51.48 -29.83 -4.98
N ILE A 143 51.63 -28.72 -4.24
CA ILE A 143 52.83 -28.47 -3.43
C ILE A 143 52.97 -29.50 -2.31
N THR A 144 51.86 -29.89 -1.68
CA THR A 144 51.86 -30.91 -0.62
C THR A 144 52.30 -32.27 -1.15
N GLN A 145 51.82 -32.67 -2.33
CA GLN A 145 52.25 -33.90 -3.01
C GLN A 145 53.74 -33.85 -3.36
N LYS A 146 54.21 -32.74 -3.95
CA LYS A 146 55.63 -32.55 -4.26
C LYS A 146 56.52 -32.61 -3.00
N ASN A 147 56.06 -32.06 -1.89
CA ASN A 147 56.78 -32.14 -0.62
C ASN A 147 56.85 -33.59 -0.10
N ALA A 148 55.80 -34.38 -0.28
CA ALA A 148 55.83 -35.80 0.06
C ALA A 148 56.86 -36.56 -0.80
N ASP A 149 56.88 -36.33 -2.11
CA ASP A 149 57.86 -36.92 -3.03
C ASP A 149 59.30 -36.55 -2.64
N LEU A 150 59.54 -35.27 -2.33
CA LEU A 150 60.86 -34.77 -1.91
C LEU A 150 61.30 -35.38 -0.57
N VAL A 151 60.36 -35.61 0.36
CA VAL A 151 60.65 -36.30 1.62
C VAL A 151 61.01 -37.76 1.37
N GLU A 152 60.31 -38.45 0.46
CA GLU A 152 60.63 -39.83 0.08
C GLU A 152 62.02 -39.92 -0.59
N GLU A 153 62.30 -39.05 -1.55
CA GLU A 153 63.63 -38.96 -2.18
C GLU A 153 64.73 -38.66 -1.15
N SER A 154 64.48 -37.72 -0.23
CA SER A 154 65.43 -37.38 0.84
C SER A 154 65.69 -38.56 1.79
N ALA A 155 64.67 -39.36 2.10
CA ALA A 155 64.82 -40.57 2.90
C ALA A 155 65.66 -41.63 2.16
N GLN A 156 65.45 -41.81 0.86
CA GLN A 156 66.25 -42.71 0.03
C GLN A 156 67.73 -42.26 -0.06
N ILE A 157 67.97 -40.97 -0.29
CA ILE A 157 69.33 -40.40 -0.31
C ILE A 157 69.99 -40.59 1.06
N SER A 158 69.29 -40.32 2.15
CA SER A 158 69.80 -40.53 3.51
C SER A 158 70.17 -41.99 3.78
N ALA A 159 69.35 -42.93 3.32
CA ALA A 159 69.65 -44.37 3.41
C ALA A 159 70.89 -44.76 2.58
N MET A 160 71.01 -44.23 1.35
CA MET A 160 72.18 -44.45 0.49
C MET A 160 73.46 -43.88 1.13
N VAL A 161 73.40 -42.66 1.67
CA VAL A 161 74.54 -42.02 2.35
C VAL A 161 74.95 -42.83 3.58
N LYS A 162 73.98 -43.25 4.41
CA LYS A 162 74.24 -44.13 5.56
C LYS A 162 74.92 -45.45 5.15
N HIS A 163 74.44 -46.08 4.09
CA HIS A 163 75.05 -47.31 3.56
C HIS A 163 76.49 -47.10 3.08
N ARG A 164 76.77 -45.99 2.37
CA ARG A 164 78.13 -45.66 1.94
C ARG A 164 79.07 -45.35 3.12
N ALA A 165 78.58 -44.65 4.14
CA ALA A 165 79.34 -44.38 5.35
C ALA A 165 79.70 -45.67 6.10
N GLY A 166 78.76 -46.61 6.25
CA GLY A 166 79.04 -47.93 6.86
C GLY A 166 80.09 -48.72 6.08
N ARG A 167 80.01 -48.74 4.74
CA ARG A 167 81.04 -49.38 3.91
C ARG A 167 82.44 -48.76 4.05
N LEU A 168 82.52 -47.44 4.28
CA LEU A 168 83.79 -46.76 4.55
C LEU A 168 84.36 -47.15 5.91
N GLU A 169 83.50 -47.25 6.94
CA GLU A 169 83.88 -47.70 8.29
C GLU A 169 84.40 -49.15 8.26
N ASP A 170 83.69 -50.05 7.58
CA ASP A 170 84.13 -51.44 7.39
C ASP A 170 85.51 -51.51 6.71
N ALA A 171 85.73 -50.71 5.66
CA ALA A 171 86.99 -50.68 4.93
C ALA A 171 88.16 -50.18 5.80
N VAL A 172 87.94 -49.18 6.65
CA VAL A 172 88.95 -48.68 7.59
C VAL A 172 89.26 -49.72 8.68
N THR A 173 88.27 -50.51 9.09
CA THR A 173 88.44 -51.56 10.12
C THR A 173 89.24 -52.76 9.59
N VAL A 174 89.10 -53.12 8.31
CA VAL A 174 89.90 -54.18 7.67
C VAL A 174 91.35 -53.76 7.40
N LEU A 175 91.63 -52.46 7.33
CA LEU A 175 92.97 -51.90 7.10
C LEU A 175 93.80 -51.71 8.39
N HIS A 176 93.21 -51.93 9.56
CA HIS A 176 93.89 -52.01 10.86
C HIS A 176 94.05 -53.47 11.30
#